data_AF-A0A352RJV1-F1
#
_entry.id   AF-A0A352RJV1-F1
#
_cell.length_a   1.000
_cell.length_b   1.000
_cell.length_c   1.000
_cell.angle_alpha   90.00
_cell.angle_beta   90.00
_cell.angle_gamma   90.00
#
_symmetry.space_group_name_H-M   'P 1'
#
loop_
_entity.id
_entity.type
_entity.pdbx_description
1 polymer ?
#
loop_
_entity_poly.entity_id
_entity_poly.type
_entity_poly.pdbx_seq_one_letter_code
_entity_poly.pdbx_strand_id
1 'polypeptide(L)' 'QDSRLTSEEVASHVGASRTTVRRYLEYLVSQIILDVDVSYGVVGRPERRYFRKQPH' A
#
# COMPACT_ATOMS: atom_id res chain seq x y z
N GLN A 1 9.69 10.38 9.00
CA GLN A 1 9.56 9.09 8.29
C GLN A 1 8.11 8.94 7.87
N ASP A 2 7.80 9.28 6.62
CA ASP A 2 6.49 9.04 6.02
C ASP A 2 6.49 7.63 5.43
N SER A 3 6.23 6.61 6.27
CA SER A 3 6.43 5.20 5.92
C SER A 3 5.25 4.63 5.12
N ARG A 4 4.74 5.38 4.14
CA ARG A 4 3.64 4.98 3.27
C ARG A 4 4.21 4.45 1.95
N LEU A 5 3.93 3.19 1.63
CA LEU A 5 4.53 2.51 0.47
C LEU A 5 3.46 2.15 -0.56
N THR A 6 3.80 2.28 -1.83
CA THR A 6 3.02 1.78 -2.96
C THR A 6 3.13 0.25 -3.08
N SER A 7 2.21 -0.38 -3.79
CA SER A 7 2.32 -1.83 -4.08
C SER A 7 3.59 -2.19 -4.85
N GLU A 8 4.17 -1.24 -5.58
CA GLU A 8 5.40 -1.42 -6.34
C GLU A 8 6.63 -1.39 -5.45
N GLU A 9 6.72 -0.42 -4.53
CA GLU A 9 7.79 -0.37 -3.52
C GLU A 9 7.76 -1.64 -2.64
N VAL A 10 6.58 -2.05 -2.16
CA VAL A 10 6.45 -3.27 -1.36
C VAL A 10 6.85 -4.51 -2.16
N ALA A 11 6.51 -4.59 -3.45
CA ALA A 11 6.93 -5.67 -4.34
C ALA A 11 8.45 -5.74 -4.50
N SER A 12 9.10 -4.58 -4.64
CA SER A 12 10.56 -4.47 -4.69
C SER A 12 11.21 -4.93 -3.39
N HIS A 13 10.65 -4.55 -2.24
CA HIS A 13 11.19 -4.94 -0.92
C HIS A 13 11.03 -6.43 -0.60
N VAL A 14 9.91 -7.04 -0.98
CA VAL A 14 9.58 -8.44 -0.62
C VAL A 14 10.05 -9.43 -1.71
N GLY A 15 10.44 -8.95 -2.89
CA GLY A 15 10.87 -9.80 -3.99
C GLY A 15 9.72 -10.61 -4.62
N ALA A 16 8.52 -10.02 -4.67
CA ALA A 16 7.32 -10.66 -5.21
C ALA A 16 6.70 -9.80 -6.33
N SER A 17 5.85 -10.41 -7.16
CA SER A 17 5.18 -9.64 -8.23
C SER A 17 4.26 -8.56 -7.65
N ARG A 18 4.12 -7.43 -8.35
CA ARG A 18 3.20 -6.35 -7.97
C ARG A 18 1.76 -6.84 -7.79
N THR A 19 1.30 -7.78 -8.62
CA THR A 19 -0.05 -8.36 -8.53
C THR A 19 -0.21 -9.21 -7.28
N THR A 20 0.80 -10.02 -6.94
CA THR A 20 0.83 -10.83 -5.71
C THR A 20 0.78 -9.91 -4.50
N VAL A 21 1.69 -8.95 -4.42
CA VAL A 21 1.75 -7.99 -3.31
C VAL A 21 0.47 -7.20 -3.16
N ARG A 22 -0.12 -6.71 -4.26
CA ARG A 22 -1.38 -5.98 -4.21
C ARG A 22 -2.49 -6.81 -3.56
N ARG A 23 -2.64 -8.09 -3.92
CA ARG A 23 -3.65 -8.98 -3.31
C ARG A 23 -3.41 -9.15 -1.81
N TYR A 24 -2.16 -9.33 -1.40
CA TYR A 24 -1.81 -9.41 0.02
C TYR A 24 -2.05 -8.10 0.76
N LEU A 25 -1.74 -6.94 0.16
CA LEU A 25 -2.00 -5.64 0.76
C LEU A 25 -3.50 -5.39 0.91
N GLU A 26 -4.32 -5.70 -0.11
CA GLU A 26 -5.78 -5.63 -0.03
C GLU A 26 -6.34 -6.56 1.07
N TYR A 27 -5.78 -7.77 1.21
CA TYR A 27 -6.11 -8.67 2.30
C TYR A 27 -5.73 -8.09 3.67
N LEU A 28 -4.53 -7.53 3.84
CA LEU A 28 -4.10 -6.95 5.12
C LEU A 28 -4.93 -5.71 5.50
N VAL A 29 -5.37 -4.93 4.51
CA VAL A 29 -6.33 -3.84 4.73
C VAL A 29 -7.68 -4.39 5.19
N SER A 30 -8.18 -5.49 4.59
CA SER A 30 -9.44 -6.11 5.02
C SER A 30 -9.36 -6.70 6.44
N GLN A 31 -8.16 -7.10 6.88
CA GLN A 31 -7.89 -7.53 8.24
C GLN A 31 -7.64 -6.37 9.22
N ILE A 32 -7.77 -5.11 8.79
CA ILE A 32 -7.56 -3.92 9.63
C ILE A 32 -6.11 -3.79 10.14
N ILE A 33 -5.17 -4.49 9.50
CA ILE A 33 -3.73 -4.47 9.86
C ILE A 33 -3.05 -3.27 9.20
N LEU A 34 -3.46 -2.93 7.98
CA LEU A 34 -2.98 -1.79 7.21
C LEU A 34 -4.12 -0.84 6.91
N ASP A 35 -3.80 0.45 6.81
CA ASP A 35 -4.64 1.45 6.17
C ASP A 35 -4.09 1.79 4.79
N VAL A 36 -4.97 2.35 3.95
CA VAL A 36 -4.64 2.79 2.60
C VAL A 36 -5.04 4.25 2.43
N ASP A 37 -4.11 5.03 1.88
CA ASP A 37 -4.34 6.40 1.43
C ASP A 37 -4.34 6.44 -0.09
N VAL A 38 -5.22 7.25 -0.67
CA VAL A 38 -5.33 7.43 -2.11
C VAL A 38 -4.87 8.84 -2.44
N SER A 39 -3.66 8.94 -2.98
CA SER A 39 -3.10 10.22 -3.39
C SER A 39 -3.53 10.54 -4.82
N TYR A 40 -4.32 11.60 -4.98
CA TYR A 40 -4.67 12.18 -6.27
C TYR A 40 -3.63 13.27 -6.62
N GLY A 41 -2.69 12.95 -7.50
CA GLY A 41 -1.74 13.94 -8.01
C GLY A 41 -2.40 14.98 -8.94
N VAL A 42 -1.64 16.02 -9.33
CA VAL A 42 -2.13 17.16 -10.15
C VAL A 42 -2.57 16.72 -11.56
N VAL A 43 -1.96 15.68 -12.13
CA VAL A 43 -2.37 15.04 -13.39
C VAL A 43 -2.02 13.54 -13.32
N GLY A 44 -2.99 12.63 -13.36
CA GLY A 44 -2.73 11.18 -13.48
C GLY A 44 -3.72 10.24 -12.79
N ARG A 45 -3.44 8.93 -12.88
CA ARG A 45 -4.20 7.86 -12.21
C ARG A 45 -3.93 7.91 -10.69
N PRO A 46 -4.95 7.78 -9.82
CA PRO A 46 -4.75 7.78 -8.38
C PRO A 46 -3.76 6.69 -7.94
N GLU A 47 -2.86 7.04 -7.03
CA GLU A 47 -1.87 6.14 -6.46
C GLU A 47 -2.29 5.70 -5.05
N ARG A 48 -2.27 4.39 -4.80
CA ARG A 48 -2.58 3.82 -3.48
C ARG A 48 -1.31 3.63 -2.69
N ARG A 49 -1.27 4.21 -1.48
CA ARG A 49 -0.18 4.05 -0.53
C ARG A 49 -0.67 3.35 0.73
N TYR A 50 0.05 2.33 1.14
CA TYR A 50 -0.29 1.45 2.26
C TYR A 50 0.64 1.75 3.44
N PHE A 51 0.08 1.73 4.65
CA PHE A 51 0.84 1.95 5.88
C PHE A 51 0.22 1.19 7.04
N ARG A 52 1.02 0.91 8.07
CA ARG A 52 0.56 0.18 9.24
C ARG A 52 -0.46 1.02 10.01
N LYS A 53 -1.60 0.42 10.34
CA LYS A 53 -2.57 1.04 11.23
C LYS A 53 -1.93 1.19 12.61
N GLN A 54 -1.85 2.41 13.14
CA GLN A 54 -1.42 2.63 14.51
C GLN A 54 -2.60 2.33 15.44
N PRO A 55 -2.46 1.42 16.42
CA PRO A 55 -3.43 1.34 17.51
C PRO A 55 -3.34 2.64 18.32
N HIS A 56 -4.48 3.27 18.55
CA HIS A 56 -4.62 4.35 19.53
C HIS A 56 -4.53 3.78 20.96
#